data_AF-A0A1W6KQZ9-F1
#
_entry.id   AF-A0A1W6KQZ9-F1
#
_cell.length_a   1.000
_cell.length_b   1.000
_cell.length_c   1.000
_cell.angle_alpha   90.00
_cell.angle_beta   90.00
_cell.angle_gamma   90.00
#
_symmetry.space_group_name_H-M   'P 1'
#
loop_
_entity.id
_entity.type
_entity.pdbx_description
1 polymer ?
#
loop_
_entity_poly.entity_id
_entity_poly.type
_entity_poly.pdbx_seq_one_letter_code
_entity_poly.pdbx_strand_id
1 'polypeptide(L)'
;MPKPAGSTHAIVEVHYSRRKTVMFRTLSILSTLLLLGSTATAADSFRYHAPGILAKGLGRTGDRTVYFEQFGFPLQAGPKYGDARAFANSQVYSTAGGNSVLNYAYPWKDTYCEARSWTMPLCPGKTGHQGVDIRPNAPPAKGLVHPVLAVADGVIIAATPFTRVEIRSMDSEGPFTCRYLHMSKESIVGLKVGATVKKGDTLGDVSNIMGAKPDTTYHLHFDCMRNIDGVAIRPPVYTSLVAAYRRAWQLDDLVSDGKLGVDQQREISEVVNDQPSGEVNTSPKTWQTKNYGAITPQTEPDGWPQYIKTWPGLDLAKQVRDSKGKIIPTLSNDQSGVGLWWYWLVVRAGFNTSGKMTFRNLAMKYSGAQTTADPSVINYLTNYVGAGEGGGGIAKLYFPTPPKADDELSLNDAETRWRIAQTVFHFEAGRAVPFGRSAFDEGVALGDRLIAGVADSGVTVPLVSSPAEPAGTGSPSENGKLPASASCAASNIEITRQQTSVKLSGCLSEKLILEIVGLN
;
A
#
# COMPACT_ATOMS: atom_id res chain seq x y z
N MET A 1 25.11 -73.41 59.31
CA MET A 1 25.31 -72.76 60.62
C MET A 1 25.62 -71.29 60.40
N PRO A 2 25.23 -70.35 61.28
CA PRO A 2 23.88 -69.99 61.76
C PRO A 2 23.46 -68.60 61.20
N LYS A 3 22.20 -68.40 60.79
CA LYS A 3 21.01 -67.83 61.48
C LYS A 3 20.96 -66.28 61.66
N PRO A 4 19.74 -65.69 61.62
CA PRO A 4 19.45 -64.29 61.29
C PRO A 4 18.79 -63.47 62.43
N ALA A 5 18.51 -62.18 62.21
CA ALA A 5 17.45 -61.36 62.84
C ALA A 5 17.44 -59.98 62.15
N GLY A 6 16.35 -59.25 61.86
CA GLY A 6 14.97 -59.33 62.32
C GLY A 6 14.59 -58.07 63.11
N SER A 7 13.48 -57.41 62.70
CA SER A 7 12.62 -56.43 63.44
C SER A 7 13.11 -54.96 63.52
N THR A 8 12.42 -53.93 63.00
CA THR A 8 11.07 -53.30 63.20
C THR A 8 10.95 -52.33 64.39
N HIS A 9 10.40 -51.14 64.06
CA HIS A 9 9.57 -50.24 64.90
C HIS A 9 10.29 -49.60 66.13
N ALA A 10 9.99 -48.41 66.66
CA ALA A 10 8.83 -47.53 66.60
C ALA A 10 9.09 -46.24 67.43
N ILE A 11 8.56 -45.09 66.97
CA ILE A 11 7.77 -44.06 67.71
C ILE A 11 8.45 -43.12 68.76
N VAL A 12 7.89 -41.88 68.76
CA VAL A 12 7.67 -40.87 69.85
C VAL A 12 8.75 -39.79 69.95
N GLU A 13 8.58 -38.57 69.39
CA GLU A 13 7.71 -37.44 69.81
C GLU A 13 8.18 -36.77 71.13
N VAL A 14 8.26 -35.43 71.15
CA VAL A 14 7.72 -34.51 72.19
C VAL A 14 8.26 -33.07 72.02
N HIS A 15 7.34 -32.21 71.59
CA HIS A 15 7.03 -30.83 72.04
C HIS A 15 8.10 -29.73 72.14
N TYR A 16 7.81 -28.60 71.47
CA TYR A 16 7.49 -27.38 72.22
C TYR A 16 6.45 -26.51 71.51
N SER A 17 5.45 -26.10 72.28
CA SER A 17 4.33 -25.21 71.94
C SER A 17 4.71 -23.77 72.24
N ARG A 18 4.30 -22.80 71.40
CA ARG A 18 3.36 -21.73 71.82
C ARG A 18 3.07 -20.70 70.71
N ARG A 19 1.79 -20.32 70.73
CA ARG A 19 1.07 -19.31 69.94
C ARG A 19 1.64 -17.88 70.08
N LYS A 20 1.45 -17.07 69.03
CA LYS A 20 0.79 -15.73 69.01
C LYS A 20 0.91 -15.13 67.58
N THR A 21 -0.16 -15.11 66.78
CA THR A 21 -1.11 -13.99 66.55
C THR A 21 -0.49 -12.73 65.90
N VAL A 22 -0.80 -12.56 64.60
CA VAL A 22 -1.14 -11.33 63.85
C VAL A 22 -0.12 -10.17 63.78
N MET A 23 0.40 -9.90 62.58
CA MET A 23 0.07 -8.66 61.85
C MET A 23 0.54 -8.72 60.39
N PHE A 24 -0.39 -8.36 59.49
CA PHE A 24 -0.18 -8.10 58.07
C PHE A 24 0.92 -7.07 57.84
N ARG A 25 1.81 -7.31 56.88
CA ARG A 25 2.29 -6.30 55.93
C ARG A 25 2.69 -6.98 54.62
N THR A 26 1.83 -6.75 53.63
CA THR A 26 2.04 -6.90 52.20
C THR A 26 3.40 -6.34 51.75
N LEU A 27 4.19 -7.15 51.03
CA LEU A 27 4.83 -6.75 49.77
C LEU A 27 5.36 -8.01 49.07
N SER A 28 4.54 -8.59 48.19
CA SER A 28 5.00 -9.47 47.12
C SER A 28 5.49 -8.57 45.98
N ILE A 29 6.78 -8.61 45.65
CA ILE A 29 7.23 -8.28 44.29
C ILE A 29 8.19 -9.38 43.85
N LEU A 30 7.64 -10.22 43.00
CA LEU A 30 8.27 -11.27 42.24
C LEU A 30 9.10 -10.60 41.12
N SER A 31 10.42 -10.61 41.21
CA SER A 31 11.28 -10.25 40.07
C SER A 31 11.36 -11.43 39.09
N THR A 32 10.32 -11.58 38.27
CA THR A 32 10.40 -12.37 37.03
C THR A 32 10.90 -11.43 35.94
N LEU A 33 12.21 -11.42 35.71
CA LEU A 33 12.82 -10.70 34.61
C LEU A 33 12.47 -11.40 33.29
N LEU A 34 11.33 -11.04 32.69
CA LEU A 34 11.01 -11.43 31.31
C LEU A 34 12.01 -10.74 30.37
N LEU A 35 12.93 -11.51 29.77
CA LEU A 35 13.54 -11.12 28.51
C LEU A 35 12.47 -11.15 27.41
N LEU A 36 11.73 -10.05 27.25
CA LEU A 36 11.03 -9.75 26.01
C LEU A 36 12.00 -8.99 25.11
N GLY A 37 12.89 -9.74 24.47
CA GLY A 37 13.59 -9.26 23.29
C GLY A 37 12.57 -9.10 22.18
N SER A 38 12.09 -7.88 21.96
CA SER A 38 11.27 -7.53 20.79
C SER A 38 12.12 -7.70 19.54
N THR A 39 12.08 -8.89 18.94
CA THR A 39 12.51 -9.09 17.56
C THR A 39 11.48 -8.40 16.67
N ALA A 40 11.69 -7.12 16.37
CA ALA A 40 11.00 -6.45 15.27
C ALA A 40 11.50 -7.09 13.95
N THR A 41 10.92 -8.22 13.59
CA THR A 41 11.27 -9.02 12.41
C THR A 41 10.83 -8.29 11.13
N ALA A 42 11.62 -8.42 10.05
CA ALA A 42 11.48 -7.73 8.76
C ALA A 42 10.14 -7.93 7.98
N ALA A 43 9.13 -8.53 8.62
CA ALA A 43 7.78 -8.80 8.10
C ALA A 43 6.92 -7.53 7.88
N ASP A 44 7.41 -6.36 8.30
CA ASP A 44 6.67 -5.10 8.21
C ASP A 44 6.48 -4.59 6.77
N SER A 45 7.27 -5.07 5.80
CA SER A 45 7.18 -4.61 4.41
C SER A 45 6.23 -5.41 3.51
N PHE A 46 5.83 -6.63 3.89
CA PHE A 46 4.97 -7.46 3.05
C PHE A 46 3.60 -6.80 2.87
N ARG A 47 3.20 -6.56 1.62
CA ARG A 47 1.88 -6.09 1.21
C ARG A 47 1.45 -6.85 -0.05
N TYR A 48 0.15 -7.07 -0.22
CA TYR A 48 -0.41 -7.75 -1.37
C TYR A 48 -1.81 -7.23 -1.69
N HIS A 49 -2.20 -7.23 -2.96
CA HIS A 49 -3.56 -6.91 -3.36
C HIS A 49 -4.50 -8.09 -3.10
N ALA A 50 -5.78 -7.80 -2.88
CA ALA A 50 -6.79 -8.85 -2.73
C ALA A 50 -6.80 -9.83 -3.93
N PRO A 51 -7.15 -11.11 -3.72
CA PRO A 51 -7.21 -12.11 -4.79
C PRO A 51 -8.06 -11.65 -5.99
N GLY A 52 -7.59 -11.92 -7.20
CA GLY A 52 -8.25 -11.49 -8.43
C GLY A 52 -7.99 -10.04 -8.87
N ILE A 53 -7.26 -9.23 -8.09
CA ILE A 53 -6.81 -7.90 -8.51
C ILE A 53 -5.54 -8.02 -9.36
N LEU A 54 -5.68 -7.79 -10.66
CA LEU A 54 -4.60 -7.88 -11.63
C LEU A 54 -3.95 -6.54 -11.91
N ALA A 55 -2.77 -6.56 -12.55
CA ALA A 55 -2.16 -5.35 -13.09
C ALA A 55 -2.98 -4.71 -14.23
N LYS A 56 -3.64 -5.54 -15.05
CA LYS A 56 -4.57 -5.13 -16.10
C LYS A 56 -5.59 -6.23 -16.36
N GLY A 57 -6.82 -5.84 -16.67
CA GLY A 57 -7.91 -6.75 -16.98
C GLY A 57 -8.70 -7.21 -15.76
N LEU A 58 -9.67 -8.08 -15.98
CA LEU A 58 -10.55 -8.61 -14.94
C LEU A 58 -10.02 -9.97 -14.47
N GLY A 59 -9.57 -10.03 -13.22
CA GLY A 59 -9.26 -11.30 -12.56
C GLY A 59 -10.49 -11.91 -11.90
N ARG A 60 -10.27 -13.00 -11.18
CA ARG A 60 -11.31 -13.73 -10.47
C ARG A 60 -11.55 -13.11 -9.09
N THR A 61 -12.23 -11.97 -9.06
CA THR A 61 -12.53 -11.26 -7.81
C THR A 61 -13.56 -12.02 -6.96
N GLY A 62 -13.52 -11.80 -5.64
CA GLY A 62 -14.44 -12.43 -4.68
C GLY A 62 -14.15 -13.92 -4.36
N ASP A 63 -13.24 -14.57 -5.07
CA ASP A 63 -12.79 -15.93 -4.75
C ASP A 63 -11.59 -15.89 -3.81
N ARG A 64 -11.84 -16.22 -2.53
CA ARG A 64 -10.80 -16.32 -1.49
C ARG A 64 -10.42 -17.77 -1.16
N THR A 65 -10.88 -18.72 -1.97
CA THR A 65 -10.63 -20.15 -1.74
C THR A 65 -9.14 -20.44 -1.71
N VAL A 66 -8.68 -21.14 -0.68
CA VAL A 66 -7.31 -21.64 -0.53
C VAL A 66 -7.33 -23.10 -0.97
N TYR A 67 -7.11 -23.33 -2.26
CA TYR A 67 -7.15 -24.68 -2.83
C TYR A 67 -6.05 -25.59 -2.25
N PHE A 68 -4.96 -25.03 -1.73
CA PHE A 68 -3.83 -25.78 -1.21
C PHE A 68 -3.32 -25.20 0.12
N GLU A 69 -3.98 -25.53 1.22
CA GLU A 69 -3.72 -24.94 2.53
C GLU A 69 -2.31 -25.24 3.06
N GLN A 70 -1.79 -26.45 2.78
CA GLN A 70 -0.56 -26.96 3.38
C GLN A 70 0.73 -26.63 2.61
N PHE A 71 0.64 -25.77 1.59
CA PHE A 71 1.79 -25.34 0.79
C PHE A 71 2.91 -24.74 1.65
N GLY A 72 4.14 -25.13 1.33
CA GLY A 72 5.33 -24.32 1.54
C GLY A 72 5.43 -23.26 0.45
N PHE A 73 6.17 -22.19 0.71
CA PHE A 73 6.42 -21.18 -0.32
C PHE A 73 7.48 -21.68 -1.31
N PRO A 74 7.28 -21.54 -2.64
CA PRO A 74 8.13 -22.19 -3.64
C PRO A 74 9.50 -21.53 -3.85
N LEU A 75 9.81 -20.46 -3.13
CA LEU A 75 11.12 -19.82 -3.10
C LEU A 75 11.58 -19.69 -1.64
N GLN A 76 12.88 -19.48 -1.44
CA GLN A 76 13.40 -19.09 -0.13
C GLN A 76 12.79 -17.73 0.29
N ALA A 77 12.09 -17.72 1.43
CA ALA A 77 11.45 -16.54 1.97
C ALA A 77 11.42 -16.54 3.50
N GLY A 78 11.46 -15.34 4.08
CA GLY A 78 11.32 -15.11 5.52
C GLY A 78 12.62 -15.27 6.32
N PRO A 79 12.53 -15.13 7.65
CA PRO A 79 13.69 -15.03 8.54
C PRO A 79 14.64 -16.23 8.47
N LYS A 80 14.11 -17.43 8.18
CA LYS A 80 14.90 -18.66 7.98
C LYS A 80 15.97 -18.51 6.90
N TYR A 81 15.76 -17.63 5.93
CA TYR A 81 16.65 -17.40 4.80
C TYR A 81 17.20 -15.97 4.79
N GLY A 82 17.46 -15.38 5.97
CA GLY A 82 18.04 -14.04 6.08
C GLY A 82 17.08 -12.95 5.59
N ASP A 83 15.82 -13.05 6.01
CA ASP A 83 14.74 -12.12 5.62
C ASP A 83 14.51 -12.03 4.11
N ALA A 84 14.78 -13.13 3.39
CA ALA A 84 14.59 -13.20 1.95
C ALA A 84 13.15 -12.87 1.56
N ARG A 85 13.00 -12.01 0.55
CA ARG A 85 11.73 -11.58 -0.01
C ARG A 85 11.43 -12.33 -1.30
N ALA A 86 10.19 -12.23 -1.75
CA ALA A 86 9.76 -12.65 -3.08
C ALA A 86 8.67 -11.70 -3.56
N PHE A 87 8.45 -11.63 -4.87
CA PHE A 87 7.58 -10.63 -5.50
C PHE A 87 6.68 -11.28 -6.54
N ALA A 88 5.45 -11.62 -6.14
CA ALA A 88 4.42 -12.11 -7.06
C ALA A 88 3.82 -10.94 -7.82
N ASN A 89 4.18 -10.78 -9.10
CA ASN A 89 3.84 -9.62 -9.91
C ASN A 89 3.85 -9.97 -11.40
N SER A 90 3.09 -9.20 -12.19
CA SER A 90 2.99 -9.40 -13.64
C SER A 90 4.34 -9.46 -14.36
N GLN A 91 4.48 -10.43 -15.26
CA GLN A 91 5.55 -10.49 -16.24
C GLN A 91 5.37 -9.43 -17.34
N VAL A 92 4.17 -9.30 -17.92
CA VAL A 92 3.90 -8.47 -19.13
C VAL A 92 3.44 -7.05 -18.83
N TYR A 93 2.81 -6.83 -17.68
CA TYR A 93 2.36 -5.53 -17.17
C TYR A 93 3.21 -5.13 -15.97
N SER A 94 4.52 -5.32 -16.11
CA SER A 94 5.50 -4.95 -15.09
C SER A 94 5.58 -3.43 -14.94
N THR A 95 5.90 -2.97 -13.73
CA THR A 95 6.09 -1.55 -13.41
C THR A 95 7.16 -0.90 -14.30
N ALA A 96 8.19 -1.67 -14.64
CA ALA A 96 9.23 -1.29 -15.58
C ALA A 96 9.62 -2.49 -16.45
N GLY A 97 10.21 -2.26 -17.62
CA GLY A 97 10.58 -3.34 -18.53
C GLY A 97 11.61 -4.33 -17.94
N GLY A 98 11.47 -5.61 -18.30
CA GLY A 98 12.48 -6.63 -18.06
C GLY A 98 12.71 -6.98 -16.57
N ASN A 99 13.97 -7.08 -16.19
CA ASN A 99 14.43 -7.42 -14.84
C ASN A 99 14.71 -6.19 -13.97
N SER A 100 14.08 -5.05 -14.26
CA SER A 100 14.25 -3.82 -13.48
C SER A 100 13.98 -4.07 -12.00
N VAL A 101 14.80 -3.46 -11.13
CA VAL A 101 14.63 -3.46 -9.67
C VAL A 101 13.24 -3.00 -9.23
N LEU A 102 12.57 -2.15 -10.03
CA LEU A 102 11.21 -1.67 -9.75
C LEU A 102 10.15 -2.77 -9.79
N ASN A 103 10.47 -3.94 -10.37
CA ASN A 103 9.58 -5.10 -10.40
C ASN A 103 9.74 -6.01 -9.16
N TYR A 104 10.75 -5.75 -8.32
CA TYR A 104 11.09 -6.47 -7.09
C TYR A 104 10.56 -5.69 -5.88
N ALA A 105 9.26 -5.38 -5.92
CA ALA A 105 8.61 -4.55 -4.93
C ALA A 105 7.22 -5.08 -4.57
N TYR A 106 6.79 -4.78 -3.34
CA TYR A 106 5.41 -4.88 -2.90
C TYR A 106 4.62 -3.63 -3.36
N PRO A 107 3.27 -3.70 -3.41
CA PRO A 107 2.43 -4.86 -3.12
C PRO A 107 2.49 -5.93 -4.21
N TRP A 108 2.33 -7.20 -3.83
CA TRP A 108 2.08 -8.27 -4.79
C TRP A 108 0.78 -8.06 -5.54
N LYS A 109 0.73 -8.50 -6.79
CA LYS A 109 -0.49 -8.59 -7.60
C LYS A 109 -0.74 -10.02 -8.03
N ASP A 110 -2.00 -10.41 -8.05
CA ASP A 110 -2.39 -11.66 -8.67
C ASP A 110 -2.09 -11.57 -10.18
N THR A 111 -1.60 -12.67 -10.74
CA THR A 111 -1.35 -12.79 -12.17
C THR A 111 -2.16 -13.93 -12.78
N TYR A 112 -2.93 -14.67 -11.99
CA TYR A 112 -3.90 -15.63 -12.50
C TYR A 112 -4.97 -14.89 -13.32
N CYS A 113 -5.41 -15.44 -14.46
CA CYS A 113 -6.28 -14.75 -15.43
C CYS A 113 -5.70 -13.54 -16.16
N GLU A 114 -4.44 -13.18 -15.95
CA GLU A 114 -3.79 -12.15 -16.76
C GLU A 114 -3.90 -12.50 -18.25
N ALA A 115 -4.15 -11.50 -19.10
CA ALA A 115 -4.44 -11.72 -20.51
C ALA A 115 -3.38 -12.60 -21.19
N ARG A 116 -3.80 -13.83 -21.56
CA ARG A 116 -3.07 -14.85 -22.32
C ARG A 116 -4.08 -15.67 -23.11
N SER A 117 -3.60 -16.45 -24.07
CA SER A 117 -4.44 -17.30 -24.93
C SER A 117 -4.78 -18.67 -24.36
N TRP A 118 -4.34 -19.01 -23.15
CA TRP A 118 -4.62 -20.33 -22.55
C TRP A 118 -6.05 -20.44 -22.06
N THR A 119 -6.68 -21.58 -22.27
CA THR A 119 -8.00 -21.90 -21.71
C THR A 119 -7.94 -21.99 -20.20
N MET A 120 -8.67 -21.08 -19.53
CA MET A 120 -8.74 -20.97 -18.07
C MET A 120 -10.20 -20.84 -17.63
N PRO A 121 -10.90 -21.96 -17.39
CA PRO A 121 -12.36 -21.98 -17.24
C PRO A 121 -12.87 -21.20 -16.01
N LEU A 122 -12.03 -21.02 -15.00
CA LEU A 122 -12.34 -20.24 -13.79
C LEU A 122 -12.14 -18.73 -13.98
N CYS A 123 -11.48 -18.29 -15.07
CA CYS A 123 -11.31 -16.87 -15.36
C CYS A 123 -12.60 -16.27 -15.94
N PRO A 124 -12.91 -14.99 -15.66
CA PRO A 124 -14.08 -14.33 -16.25
C PRO A 124 -14.09 -14.42 -17.77
N GLY A 125 -12.94 -14.19 -18.41
CA GLY A 125 -12.78 -14.27 -19.87
C GLY A 125 -12.63 -15.69 -20.44
N LYS A 126 -12.67 -16.74 -19.60
CA LYS A 126 -12.39 -18.15 -19.97
C LYS A 126 -11.01 -18.43 -20.55
N THR A 127 -10.19 -17.40 -20.69
CA THR A 127 -8.78 -17.47 -21.05
C THR A 127 -7.96 -16.66 -20.06
N GLY A 128 -6.67 -16.97 -19.98
CA GLY A 128 -5.75 -16.18 -19.17
C GLY A 128 -4.50 -16.95 -18.77
N HIS A 129 -3.73 -16.33 -17.90
CA HIS A 129 -2.51 -16.90 -17.38
C HIS A 129 -2.81 -18.02 -16.36
N GLN A 130 -2.03 -19.10 -16.43
CA GLN A 130 -2.31 -20.38 -15.77
C GLN A 130 -1.93 -20.41 -14.28
N GLY A 131 -1.20 -19.40 -13.80
CA GLY A 131 -0.60 -19.42 -12.46
C GLY A 131 -0.10 -18.07 -12.01
N VAL A 132 0.93 -18.10 -11.15
CA VAL A 132 1.54 -16.92 -10.56
C VAL A 132 3.01 -16.82 -10.93
N ASP A 133 3.42 -15.64 -11.40
CA ASP A 133 4.82 -15.32 -11.66
C ASP A 133 5.46 -14.69 -10.41
N ILE A 134 6.50 -15.33 -9.89
CA ILE A 134 7.14 -14.98 -8.62
C ILE A 134 8.61 -14.62 -8.88
N ARG A 135 8.97 -13.37 -8.67
CA ARG A 135 10.37 -12.93 -8.68
C ARG A 135 11.04 -13.22 -7.33
N PRO A 136 12.32 -13.60 -7.30
CA PRO A 136 13.03 -13.88 -6.06
C PRO A 136 13.47 -12.60 -5.35
N ASN A 137 14.24 -12.73 -4.26
CA ASN A 137 14.61 -11.63 -3.36
C ASN A 137 15.36 -10.46 -4.02
N ALA A 138 16.02 -10.71 -5.15
CA ALA A 138 16.77 -9.70 -5.88
C ALA A 138 16.78 -10.00 -7.38
N PRO A 139 17.06 -9.00 -8.23
CA PRO A 139 17.28 -9.22 -9.64
C PRO A 139 18.48 -10.14 -9.91
N PRO A 140 18.53 -10.77 -11.09
CA PRO A 140 19.67 -11.60 -11.45
C PRO A 140 20.96 -10.78 -11.48
N ALA A 141 21.97 -11.26 -10.77
CA ALA A 141 23.32 -10.71 -10.74
C ALA A 141 24.34 -11.84 -10.88
N LYS A 142 25.54 -11.54 -11.37
CA LYS A 142 26.58 -12.56 -11.56
C LYS A 142 26.90 -13.25 -10.23
N GLY A 143 26.78 -14.57 -10.20
CA GLY A 143 27.06 -15.40 -9.01
C GLY A 143 25.91 -15.45 -7.99
N LEU A 144 24.80 -14.76 -8.25
CA LEU A 144 23.60 -14.83 -7.42
C LEU A 144 22.66 -15.93 -7.94
N VAL A 145 22.30 -16.86 -7.07
CA VAL A 145 21.36 -17.95 -7.34
C VAL A 145 20.17 -17.85 -6.40
N HIS A 146 19.01 -18.30 -6.88
CA HIS A 146 17.76 -18.22 -6.16
C HIS A 146 17.07 -19.58 -6.14
N PRO A 147 17.23 -20.36 -5.06
CA PRO A 147 16.69 -21.70 -4.98
C PRO A 147 15.16 -21.74 -5.02
N VAL A 148 14.64 -22.69 -5.81
CA VAL A 148 13.24 -23.08 -5.89
C VAL A 148 13.02 -24.29 -5.00
N LEU A 149 11.97 -24.24 -4.17
CA LEU A 149 11.66 -25.24 -3.16
C LEU A 149 10.38 -26.01 -3.50
N ALA A 150 10.33 -27.28 -3.14
CA ALA A 150 9.11 -28.07 -3.23
C ALA A 150 8.04 -27.54 -2.27
N VAL A 151 6.84 -27.23 -2.76
CA VAL A 151 5.74 -26.72 -1.92
C VAL A 151 5.09 -27.79 -1.03
N ALA A 152 5.27 -29.07 -1.36
CA ALA A 152 4.67 -30.18 -0.64
C ALA A 152 5.53 -31.43 -0.80
N ASP A 153 5.33 -32.39 0.09
CA ASP A 153 5.81 -33.75 -0.09
C ASP A 153 5.23 -34.33 -1.40
N GLY A 154 6.04 -35.07 -2.15
CA GLY A 154 5.57 -35.62 -3.42
C GLY A 154 6.61 -36.41 -4.17
N VAL A 155 6.29 -36.70 -5.42
CA VAL A 155 7.14 -37.42 -6.38
C VAL A 155 7.35 -36.57 -7.62
N ILE A 156 8.60 -36.46 -8.08
CA ILE A 156 8.92 -35.80 -9.34
C ILE A 156 8.35 -36.65 -10.47
N ILE A 157 7.38 -36.13 -11.22
CA ILE A 157 6.75 -36.84 -12.34
C ILE A 157 7.24 -36.35 -13.70
N ALA A 158 7.84 -35.16 -13.75
CA ALA A 158 8.53 -34.67 -14.93
C ALA A 158 9.66 -33.73 -14.52
N ALA A 159 10.80 -33.85 -15.21
CA ALA A 159 11.87 -32.86 -15.19
C ALA A 159 12.33 -32.70 -16.64
N THR A 160 12.12 -31.53 -17.23
CA THR A 160 12.61 -31.25 -18.58
C THR A 160 14.04 -30.74 -18.49
N PRO A 161 14.89 -31.03 -19.48
CA PRO A 161 16.29 -30.61 -19.45
C PRO A 161 16.48 -29.10 -19.70
N PHE A 162 15.42 -28.29 -19.60
CA PHE A 162 15.47 -26.89 -20.01
C PHE A 162 14.91 -25.93 -18.96
N THR A 163 13.73 -26.19 -18.40
CA THR A 163 13.04 -25.13 -17.63
C THR A 163 11.96 -25.61 -16.65
N ARG A 164 11.56 -26.88 -16.69
CA ARG A 164 10.33 -27.36 -16.03
C ARG A 164 10.57 -28.53 -15.09
N VAL A 165 10.00 -28.44 -13.88
CA VAL A 165 9.82 -29.58 -12.98
C VAL A 165 8.33 -29.70 -12.64
N GLU A 166 7.81 -30.93 -12.58
CA GLU A 166 6.46 -31.21 -12.11
C GLU A 166 6.50 -32.22 -10.97
N ILE A 167 5.81 -31.90 -9.88
CA ILE A 167 5.69 -32.73 -8.69
C ILE A 167 4.24 -33.12 -8.51
N ARG A 168 4.00 -34.42 -8.35
CA ARG A 168 2.71 -34.95 -7.92
C ARG A 168 2.72 -35.11 -6.41
N SER A 169 1.71 -34.54 -5.78
CA SER A 169 1.53 -34.50 -4.33
C SER A 169 0.11 -34.89 -3.97
N MET A 170 -0.15 -35.04 -2.68
CA MET A 170 -1.45 -35.42 -2.14
C MET A 170 -1.71 -34.65 -0.84
N ASP A 171 -2.94 -34.20 -0.67
CA ASP A 171 -3.48 -33.67 0.59
C ASP A 171 -4.86 -34.30 0.89
N SER A 172 -5.59 -33.75 1.86
CA SER A 172 -6.91 -34.24 2.27
C SER A 172 -7.96 -34.16 1.17
N GLU A 173 -7.80 -33.25 0.21
CA GLU A 173 -8.69 -33.06 -0.94
C GLU A 173 -8.31 -33.98 -2.13
N GLY A 174 -7.21 -34.72 -2.00
CA GLY A 174 -6.76 -35.70 -2.98
C GLY A 174 -5.50 -35.28 -3.76
N PRO A 175 -5.21 -35.95 -4.90
CA PRO A 175 -3.98 -35.73 -5.63
C PRO A 175 -4.00 -34.40 -6.39
N PHE A 176 -2.83 -33.77 -6.45
CA PHE A 176 -2.60 -32.59 -7.26
C PHE A 176 -1.20 -32.64 -7.88
N THR A 177 -0.98 -31.85 -8.92
CA THR A 177 0.31 -31.74 -9.61
C THR A 177 0.70 -30.29 -9.75
N CYS A 178 1.83 -29.91 -9.17
CA CYS A 178 2.38 -28.56 -9.30
C CYS A 178 3.51 -28.51 -10.31
N ARG A 179 3.54 -27.44 -11.09
CA ARG A 179 4.51 -27.17 -12.14
C ARG A 179 5.34 -25.95 -11.76
N TYR A 180 6.66 -26.10 -11.88
CA TYR A 180 7.67 -25.09 -11.63
C TYR A 180 8.35 -24.80 -12.97
N LEU A 181 8.22 -23.57 -13.48
CA LEU A 181 8.70 -23.14 -14.79
C LEU A 181 9.71 -22.00 -14.70
N HIS A 182 10.50 -21.84 -15.76
CA HIS A 182 11.57 -20.84 -15.86
C HIS A 182 12.74 -21.13 -14.93
N MET A 183 13.03 -22.42 -14.68
CA MET A 183 14.17 -22.86 -13.88
C MET A 183 15.47 -22.97 -14.70
N SER A 184 16.63 -22.87 -14.04
CA SER A 184 17.93 -23.06 -14.68
C SER A 184 18.11 -24.52 -15.10
N LYS A 185 18.53 -24.72 -16.35
CA LYS A 185 18.88 -26.03 -16.91
C LYS A 185 19.95 -26.73 -16.07
N GLU A 186 20.99 -26.01 -15.68
CA GLU A 186 22.13 -26.53 -14.94
C GLU A 186 21.71 -27.07 -13.56
N SER A 187 20.73 -26.42 -12.94
CA SER A 187 20.24 -26.80 -11.61
C SER A 187 19.31 -28.01 -11.61
N ILE A 188 18.58 -28.27 -12.71
CA ILE A 188 17.54 -29.33 -12.75
C ILE A 188 17.96 -30.60 -13.49
N VAL A 189 19.11 -30.59 -14.20
CA VAL A 189 19.57 -31.74 -14.99
C VAL A 189 19.82 -33.01 -14.16
N GLY A 190 20.09 -32.86 -12.86
CA GLY A 190 20.33 -33.97 -11.93
C GLY A 190 19.06 -34.57 -11.31
N LEU A 191 17.89 -33.96 -11.52
CA LEU A 191 16.65 -34.44 -10.94
C LEU A 191 16.19 -35.74 -11.62
N LYS A 192 15.77 -36.72 -10.80
CA LYS A 192 15.29 -38.02 -11.28
C LYS A 192 13.78 -38.09 -11.21
N VAL A 193 13.14 -38.37 -12.34
CA VAL A 193 11.71 -38.74 -12.36
C VAL A 193 11.51 -40.00 -11.52
N GLY A 194 10.48 -39.99 -10.67
CA GLY A 194 10.20 -41.03 -9.67
C GLY A 194 10.86 -40.79 -8.31
N ALA A 195 11.77 -39.82 -8.18
CA ALA A 195 12.32 -39.46 -6.88
C ALA A 195 11.27 -38.79 -5.99
N THR A 196 11.28 -39.15 -4.71
CA THR A 196 10.48 -38.49 -3.67
C THR A 196 11.17 -37.21 -3.23
N VAL A 197 10.38 -36.18 -2.96
CA VAL A 197 10.83 -34.91 -2.38
C VAL A 197 9.97 -34.57 -1.16
N LYS A 198 10.56 -33.85 -0.22
CA LYS A 198 9.90 -33.29 0.95
C LYS A 198 9.60 -31.81 0.74
N LYS A 199 8.54 -31.32 1.40
CA LYS A 199 8.24 -29.89 1.46
C LYS A 199 9.48 -29.12 1.93
N GLY A 200 9.93 -28.16 1.13
CA GLY A 200 11.11 -27.34 1.39
C GLY A 200 12.42 -27.88 0.79
N ASP A 201 12.42 -29.05 0.15
CA ASP A 201 13.60 -29.54 -0.59
C ASP A 201 13.88 -28.64 -1.79
N THR A 202 15.16 -28.36 -2.04
CA THR A 202 15.60 -27.60 -3.22
C THR A 202 15.44 -28.44 -4.47
N LEU A 203 14.76 -27.88 -5.47
CA LEU A 203 14.55 -28.50 -6.78
C LEU A 203 15.51 -27.98 -7.85
N GLY A 204 15.98 -26.75 -7.69
CA GLY A 204 16.86 -26.07 -8.63
C GLY A 204 16.82 -24.57 -8.39
N ASP A 205 17.12 -23.77 -9.40
CA ASP A 205 17.22 -22.31 -9.28
C ASP A 205 16.29 -21.58 -10.27
N VAL A 206 15.84 -20.39 -9.87
CA VAL A 206 15.12 -19.46 -10.74
C VAL A 206 16.00 -19.06 -11.92
N SER A 207 15.39 -18.89 -13.09
CA SER A 207 16.05 -18.47 -14.31
C SER A 207 15.11 -17.64 -15.20
N ASN A 208 15.56 -17.37 -16.41
CA ASN A 208 14.78 -16.72 -17.46
C ASN A 208 14.72 -17.57 -18.74
N ILE A 209 14.91 -18.88 -18.60
CA ILE A 209 14.88 -19.84 -19.72
C ILE A 209 13.43 -20.14 -20.13
N MET A 210 13.14 -19.95 -21.41
CA MET A 210 11.91 -20.36 -22.07
C MET A 210 12.28 -21.01 -23.41
N GLY A 211 11.75 -22.20 -23.69
CA GLY A 211 12.08 -22.93 -24.92
C GLY A 211 13.59 -23.18 -25.12
N ALA A 212 14.31 -23.50 -24.03
CA ALA A 212 15.76 -23.78 -23.98
C ALA A 212 16.72 -22.58 -24.13
N LYS A 213 16.22 -21.34 -24.26
CA LYS A 213 17.04 -20.13 -24.32
C LYS A 213 16.54 -19.03 -23.36
N PRO A 214 17.35 -18.03 -22.99
CA PRO A 214 16.91 -16.87 -22.23
C PRO A 214 15.93 -16.02 -23.06
N ASP A 215 14.63 -16.17 -22.85
CA ASP A 215 13.57 -15.56 -23.69
C ASP A 215 12.42 -14.98 -22.86
N THR A 216 12.64 -14.82 -21.56
CA THR A 216 11.67 -14.25 -20.62
C THR A 216 12.35 -13.39 -19.56
N THR A 217 11.59 -12.82 -18.63
CA THR A 217 12.13 -12.18 -17.42
C THR A 217 12.56 -13.24 -16.41
N TYR A 218 13.40 -12.85 -15.47
CA TYR A 218 13.90 -13.72 -14.41
C TYR A 218 12.85 -13.87 -13.30
N HIS A 219 12.15 -15.01 -13.28
CA HIS A 219 11.10 -15.33 -12.32
C HIS A 219 10.81 -16.83 -12.31
N LEU A 220 10.15 -17.32 -11.26
CA LEU A 220 9.52 -18.62 -11.24
C LEU A 220 8.07 -18.46 -11.71
N HIS A 221 7.65 -19.21 -12.72
CA HIS A 221 6.22 -19.40 -12.98
C HIS A 221 5.75 -20.64 -12.21
N PHE A 222 4.72 -20.48 -11.39
CA PHE A 222 4.20 -21.53 -10.53
C PHE A 222 2.68 -21.70 -10.69
N ASP A 223 2.26 -22.93 -10.93
CA ASP A 223 0.85 -23.30 -11.03
C ASP A 223 0.64 -24.75 -10.61
N CYS A 224 -0.60 -25.11 -10.25
CA CYS A 224 -0.96 -26.47 -9.91
C CYS A 224 -2.25 -26.89 -10.60
N MET A 225 -2.41 -28.19 -10.81
CA MET A 225 -3.59 -28.82 -11.38
C MET A 225 -4.17 -29.82 -10.38
N ARG A 226 -5.50 -29.82 -10.25
CA ARG A 226 -6.26 -30.76 -9.42
C ARG A 226 -7.58 -31.11 -10.14
N ASN A 227 -8.10 -32.30 -9.85
CA ASN A 227 -9.47 -32.67 -10.20
C ASN A 227 -10.45 -32.06 -9.20
N ILE A 228 -11.37 -31.23 -9.68
CA ILE A 228 -12.47 -30.67 -8.91
C ILE A 228 -13.77 -31.10 -9.61
N ASP A 229 -14.64 -31.79 -8.89
CA ASP A 229 -15.89 -32.37 -9.41
C ASP A 229 -15.71 -33.19 -10.71
N GLY A 230 -14.64 -34.00 -10.75
CA GLY A 230 -14.32 -34.86 -11.89
C GLY A 230 -13.64 -34.16 -13.07
N VAL A 231 -13.36 -32.85 -12.96
CA VAL A 231 -12.70 -32.06 -14.02
C VAL A 231 -11.31 -31.63 -13.58
N ALA A 232 -10.29 -31.98 -14.37
CA ALA A 232 -8.92 -31.49 -14.17
C ALA A 232 -8.83 -30.01 -14.52
N ILE A 233 -8.59 -29.15 -13.53
CA ILE A 233 -8.44 -27.71 -13.71
C ILE A 233 -7.19 -27.18 -13.03
N ARG A 234 -6.72 -26.01 -13.47
CA ARG A 234 -5.69 -25.23 -12.77
C ARG A 234 -6.37 -24.18 -11.90
N PRO A 235 -6.60 -24.43 -10.60
CA PRO A 235 -7.22 -23.43 -9.73
C PRO A 235 -6.26 -22.25 -9.46
N PRO A 236 -6.78 -21.08 -9.05
CA PRO A 236 -5.96 -19.97 -8.57
C PRO A 236 -5.08 -20.42 -7.41
N VAL A 237 -3.76 -20.25 -7.54
CA VAL A 237 -2.78 -20.56 -6.47
C VAL A 237 -2.44 -19.35 -5.60
N TYR A 238 -2.87 -18.14 -5.99
CA TYR A 238 -2.46 -16.89 -5.35
C TYR A 238 -2.77 -16.84 -3.86
N THR A 239 -3.99 -17.20 -3.45
CA THR A 239 -4.40 -17.28 -2.03
C THR A 239 -3.56 -18.30 -1.24
N SER A 240 -3.26 -19.44 -1.84
CA SER A 240 -2.42 -20.49 -1.24
C SER A 240 -0.97 -20.01 -1.07
N LEU A 241 -0.46 -19.25 -2.04
CA LEU A 241 0.87 -18.63 -1.98
C LEU A 241 0.95 -17.51 -0.95
N VAL A 242 -0.08 -16.68 -0.81
CA VAL A 242 -0.15 -15.66 0.26
C VAL A 242 -0.07 -16.36 1.63
N ALA A 243 -0.91 -17.36 1.88
CA ALA A 243 -0.88 -18.13 3.13
C ALA A 243 0.50 -18.78 3.37
N ALA A 244 1.09 -19.41 2.35
CA ALA A 244 2.42 -20.02 2.44
C ALA A 244 3.54 -19.01 2.73
N TYR A 245 3.48 -17.83 2.10
CA TYR A 245 4.44 -16.75 2.33
C TYR A 245 4.34 -16.21 3.77
N ARG A 246 3.12 -16.05 4.28
CA ARG A 246 2.86 -15.65 5.66
C ARG A 246 3.48 -16.62 6.66
N ARG A 247 3.27 -17.94 6.47
CA ARG A 247 3.93 -18.97 7.28
C ARG A 247 5.46 -18.86 7.23
N ALA A 248 6.03 -18.65 6.04
CA ALA A 248 7.47 -18.49 5.87
C ALA A 248 8.02 -17.26 6.64
N TRP A 249 7.21 -16.20 6.71
CA TRP A 249 7.49 -14.97 7.47
C TRP A 249 7.03 -15.01 8.94
N GLN A 250 6.61 -16.17 9.45
CA GLN A 250 6.13 -16.34 10.83
C GLN A 250 4.91 -15.46 11.16
N LEU A 251 4.10 -15.14 10.16
CA LEU A 251 2.80 -14.49 10.30
C LEU A 251 1.70 -15.56 10.38
N ASP A 252 0.58 -15.24 11.05
CA ASP A 252 -0.66 -16.00 10.95
C ASP A 252 -1.06 -16.13 9.48
N ASP A 253 -1.34 -17.34 8.99
CA ASP A 253 -1.64 -17.59 7.59
C ASP A 253 -3.05 -17.17 7.17
N LEU A 254 -3.90 -16.86 8.16
CA LEU A 254 -5.30 -16.42 8.01
C LEU A 254 -6.18 -17.44 7.29
N VAL A 255 -5.80 -18.71 7.21
CA VAL A 255 -6.63 -19.72 6.57
C VAL A 255 -7.66 -20.24 7.57
N SER A 256 -8.94 -20.06 7.25
CA SER A 256 -10.07 -20.63 8.00
C SER A 256 -11.10 -21.17 7.02
N ASP A 257 -11.58 -22.39 7.26
CA ASP A 257 -12.60 -23.06 6.44
C ASP A 257 -12.28 -23.04 4.92
N GLY A 258 -11.03 -23.34 4.56
CA GLY A 258 -10.60 -23.34 3.15
C GLY A 258 -10.56 -21.97 2.48
N LYS A 259 -10.59 -20.88 3.26
CA LYS A 259 -10.57 -19.51 2.73
C LYS A 259 -9.48 -18.68 3.38
N LEU A 260 -8.88 -17.79 2.59
CA LEU A 260 -7.94 -16.79 3.07
C LEU A 260 -8.75 -15.66 3.71
N GLY A 261 -8.52 -15.37 4.99
CA GLY A 261 -9.05 -14.20 5.67
C GLY A 261 -8.52 -12.90 5.07
N VAL A 262 -9.15 -11.77 5.41
CA VAL A 262 -8.67 -10.44 5.00
C VAL A 262 -7.60 -9.97 5.98
N ASP A 263 -6.38 -9.70 5.50
CA ASP A 263 -5.36 -9.04 6.34
C ASP A 263 -5.58 -7.52 6.31
N GLN A 264 -6.22 -6.98 7.35
CA GLN A 264 -6.48 -5.54 7.49
C GLN A 264 -5.20 -4.67 7.47
N GLN A 265 -4.02 -5.24 7.74
CA GLN A 265 -2.75 -4.50 7.75
C GLN A 265 -1.99 -4.61 6.43
N ARG A 266 -2.08 -5.77 5.76
CA ARG A 266 -1.20 -6.10 4.62
C ARG A 266 -1.92 -6.28 3.31
N GLU A 267 -3.21 -6.59 3.35
CA GLU A 267 -4.02 -6.75 2.17
C GLU A 267 -4.59 -5.41 1.71
N ILE A 268 -4.50 -5.18 0.41
CA ILE A 268 -5.11 -4.06 -0.27
C ILE A 268 -6.34 -4.58 -1.00
N SER A 269 -7.50 -4.59 -0.32
CA SER A 269 -8.81 -4.75 -0.96
C SER A 269 -9.06 -3.56 -1.90
N GLU A 270 -9.80 -3.75 -3.00
CA GLU A 270 -9.99 -2.79 -4.11
C GLU A 270 -9.78 -1.31 -3.76
N VAL A 271 -8.96 -0.59 -4.55
CA VAL A 271 -8.47 0.80 -4.37
C VAL A 271 -9.32 1.66 -3.41
N VAL A 272 -9.12 1.46 -2.11
CA VAL A 272 -9.60 2.34 -1.05
C VAL A 272 -8.44 2.53 -0.10
N ASN A 273 -8.10 3.81 0.10
CA ASN A 273 -7.09 4.26 1.04
C ASN A 273 -7.47 3.81 2.45
N ASP A 274 -6.61 3.02 3.07
CA ASP A 274 -6.37 3.16 4.49
C ASP A 274 -4.95 2.68 4.83
N GLN A 275 -4.25 3.46 5.64
CA GLN A 275 -2.92 3.16 6.19
C GLN A 275 -3.09 2.90 7.70
N PRO A 276 -2.68 1.75 8.26
CA PRO A 276 -2.55 1.61 9.70
C PRO A 276 -1.14 1.98 10.20
N SER A 277 -1.16 2.59 11.38
CA SER A 277 -0.11 3.29 12.13
C SER A 277 0.95 2.42 12.83
N GLY A 278 2.21 2.91 12.86
CA GLY A 278 3.24 2.66 13.91
C GLY A 278 4.55 1.97 13.46
N GLU A 279 5.47 2.62 12.72
CA GLU A 279 6.78 3.24 13.11
C GLU A 279 7.83 2.33 13.79
N VAL A 280 9.03 2.11 13.20
CA VAL A 280 10.12 3.09 12.97
C VAL A 280 10.67 3.13 11.52
N ASN A 281 10.29 4.21 10.82
CA ASN A 281 11.04 5.09 9.90
C ASN A 281 11.99 4.53 8.79
N THR A 282 11.41 4.09 7.67
CA THR A 282 11.89 4.46 6.31
C THR A 282 10.73 4.91 5.40
N SER A 283 9.71 5.53 6.00
CA SER A 283 8.58 6.07 5.23
C SER A 283 9.13 7.04 4.18
N PRO A 284 8.77 6.93 2.89
CA PRO A 284 9.16 7.89 1.87
C PRO A 284 8.92 9.32 2.36
N LYS A 285 9.87 10.24 2.11
CA LYS A 285 9.79 11.63 2.61
C LYS A 285 8.43 12.26 2.30
N THR A 286 7.89 12.01 1.11
CA THR A 286 6.56 12.49 0.69
C THR A 286 5.42 11.98 1.59
N TRP A 287 5.50 10.77 2.13
CA TRP A 287 4.50 10.23 3.07
C TRP A 287 4.74 10.72 4.49
N GLN A 288 6.00 10.93 4.88
CA GLN A 288 6.34 11.55 6.16
C GLN A 288 5.85 12.99 6.26
N THR A 289 5.96 13.74 5.15
CA THR A 289 5.70 15.17 5.09
C THR A 289 4.33 15.51 4.52
N LYS A 290 3.70 14.59 3.78
CA LYS A 290 2.46 14.85 3.02
C LYS A 290 2.59 16.01 2.03
N ASN A 291 3.82 16.38 1.67
CA ASN A 291 4.13 17.41 0.68
C ASN A 291 4.21 16.79 -0.72
N TYR A 292 3.05 16.48 -1.30
CA TYR A 292 2.95 15.71 -2.54
C TYR A 292 3.45 16.45 -3.77
N GLY A 293 3.38 17.79 -3.76
CA GLY A 293 3.90 18.64 -4.84
C GLY A 293 5.37 19.03 -4.67
N ALA A 294 6.13 18.41 -3.76
CA ALA A 294 7.54 18.72 -3.49
C ALA A 294 7.83 20.22 -3.24
N ILE A 295 6.89 20.95 -2.65
CA ILE A 295 6.99 22.40 -2.42
C ILE A 295 7.98 22.65 -1.29
N THR A 296 9.25 22.90 -1.63
CA THR A 296 10.34 23.06 -0.66
C THR A 296 10.94 24.47 -0.76
N PRO A 297 10.75 25.33 0.26
CA PRO A 297 11.38 26.64 0.31
C PRO A 297 12.91 26.54 0.34
N GLN A 298 13.59 27.55 -0.21
CA GLN A 298 15.06 27.57 -0.26
C GLN A 298 15.71 28.03 1.05
N THR A 299 14.92 28.54 2.00
CA THR A 299 15.32 29.10 3.30
C THR A 299 14.97 28.14 4.44
N GLU A 300 15.52 28.40 5.63
CA GLU A 300 15.07 27.75 6.88
C GLU A 300 13.69 28.30 7.31
N PRO A 301 12.95 27.62 8.21
CA PRO A 301 11.54 27.91 8.52
C PRO A 301 11.21 29.36 8.84
N ASP A 302 12.07 30.08 9.55
CA ASP A 302 11.86 31.50 9.89
C ASP A 302 11.74 32.39 8.65
N GLY A 303 12.53 32.06 7.62
CA GLY A 303 12.56 32.74 6.33
C GLY A 303 11.57 32.17 5.30
N TRP A 304 10.68 31.25 5.68
CA TRP A 304 9.66 30.75 4.76
C TRP A 304 8.61 31.82 4.45
N PRO A 305 8.01 31.77 3.24
CA PRO A 305 6.86 32.60 2.92
C PRO A 305 5.75 32.50 3.96
N GLN A 306 5.12 33.63 4.29
CA GLN A 306 4.12 33.69 5.36
C GLN A 306 2.99 32.67 5.19
N TYR A 307 2.50 32.49 3.95
CA TYR A 307 1.42 31.54 3.66
C TYR A 307 1.78 30.09 4.00
N ILE A 308 3.05 29.70 3.92
CA ILE A 308 3.50 28.36 4.35
C ILE A 308 3.53 28.31 5.87
N LYS A 309 4.11 29.32 6.52
CA LYS A 309 4.25 29.36 8.00
C LYS A 309 2.91 29.31 8.74
N THR A 310 1.85 29.83 8.12
CA THR A 310 0.49 29.81 8.67
C THR A 310 -0.39 28.75 8.02
N TRP A 311 0.17 27.82 7.25
CA TRP A 311 -0.61 26.84 6.51
C TRP A 311 -1.33 25.89 7.48
N PRO A 312 -2.66 25.70 7.34
CA PRO A 312 -3.40 24.75 8.18
C PRO A 312 -2.79 23.36 8.09
N GLY A 313 -2.54 22.76 9.26
CA GLY A 313 -1.92 21.44 9.36
C GLY A 313 -0.40 21.42 9.19
N LEU A 314 0.30 22.57 9.11
CA LEU A 314 1.76 22.58 9.18
C LEU A 314 2.27 22.08 10.54
N ASP A 315 3.21 21.14 10.51
CA ASP A 315 3.92 20.61 11.65
C ASP A 315 5.43 20.94 11.53
N LEU A 316 5.85 21.99 12.25
CA LEU A 316 7.25 22.42 12.32
C LEU A 316 8.09 21.58 13.28
N ALA A 317 7.48 20.77 14.14
CA ALA A 317 8.21 19.88 15.04
C ALA A 317 8.87 18.73 14.26
N LYS A 318 8.28 18.35 13.13
CA LYS A 318 8.81 17.30 12.24
C LYS A 318 9.66 17.88 11.11
N GLN A 319 10.98 17.83 11.27
CA GLN A 319 11.94 18.33 10.28
C GLN A 319 12.47 17.22 9.36
N VAL A 320 11.84 17.03 8.21
CA VAL A 320 12.35 16.16 7.15
C VAL A 320 13.15 17.01 6.16
N ARG A 321 14.38 16.62 5.85
CA ARG A 321 15.23 17.36 4.89
C ARG A 321 15.28 16.67 3.52
N ASP A 322 15.32 17.45 2.44
CA ASP A 322 15.55 16.96 1.08
C ASP A 322 17.02 16.53 0.85
N SER A 323 17.37 16.10 -0.37
CA SER A 323 18.74 15.71 -0.72
C SER A 323 19.73 16.88 -0.76
N LYS A 324 19.23 18.13 -0.77
CA LYS A 324 20.02 19.37 -0.72
C LYS A 324 20.07 19.96 0.69
N GLY A 325 19.58 19.23 1.69
CA GLY A 325 19.56 19.63 3.09
C GLY A 325 18.50 20.67 3.45
N LYS A 326 17.54 20.99 2.57
CA LYS A 326 16.45 21.94 2.84
C LYS A 326 15.33 21.27 3.61
N ILE A 327 14.74 21.97 4.59
CA ILE A 327 13.58 21.45 5.32
C ILE A 327 12.36 21.44 4.39
N ILE A 328 11.72 20.29 4.30
CA ILE A 328 10.46 20.08 3.58
C ILE A 328 9.33 20.42 4.56
N PRO A 329 8.36 21.27 4.19
CA PRO A 329 7.14 21.47 4.97
C PRO A 329 6.46 20.13 5.25
N THR A 330 6.30 19.77 6.53
CA THR A 330 5.61 18.56 6.97
C THR A 330 4.20 18.93 7.38
N LEU A 331 3.20 18.23 6.85
CA LEU A 331 1.80 18.48 7.15
C LEU A 331 1.13 17.30 7.85
N SER A 332 0.13 17.58 8.68
CA SER A 332 -0.52 16.62 9.56
C SER A 332 -1.49 15.68 8.82
N ASN A 333 -2.09 16.14 7.72
CA ASN A 333 -3.06 15.36 6.92
C ASN A 333 -2.93 15.61 5.41
N ASP A 334 -3.51 14.70 4.64
CA ASP A 334 -3.34 14.65 3.18
C ASP A 334 -4.04 15.85 2.52
N GLN A 335 -5.18 16.27 3.08
CA GLN A 335 -5.93 17.46 2.68
C GLN A 335 -5.06 18.73 2.77
N SER A 336 -4.28 18.88 3.84
CA SER A 336 -3.35 20.01 4.00
C SER A 336 -2.28 19.99 2.93
N GLY A 337 -1.78 18.79 2.57
CA GLY A 337 -0.79 18.57 1.51
C GLY A 337 -1.29 18.94 0.13
N VAL A 338 -2.46 18.42 -0.22
CA VAL A 338 -3.15 18.75 -1.47
C VAL A 338 -3.48 20.22 -1.54
N GLY A 339 -3.97 20.81 -0.44
CA GLY A 339 -4.29 22.23 -0.38
C GLY A 339 -3.07 23.12 -0.61
N LEU A 340 -1.92 22.78 -0.01
CA LEU A 340 -0.68 23.55 -0.19
C LEU A 340 -0.23 23.53 -1.65
N TRP A 341 -0.29 22.36 -2.28
CA TRP A 341 -0.03 22.23 -3.71
C TRP A 341 -1.02 23.01 -4.56
N TRP A 342 -2.32 22.92 -4.26
CA TRP A 342 -3.36 23.63 -5.01
C TRP A 342 -3.18 25.14 -4.94
N TYR A 343 -2.92 25.67 -3.74
CA TYR A 343 -2.59 27.08 -3.55
C TYR A 343 -1.33 27.48 -4.31
N TRP A 344 -0.27 26.67 -4.25
CA TRP A 344 0.93 26.94 -5.04
C TRP A 344 0.61 26.98 -6.53
N LEU A 345 -0.13 26.01 -7.06
CA LEU A 345 -0.46 25.92 -8.48
C LEU A 345 -1.26 27.16 -8.94
N VAL A 346 -2.29 27.53 -8.20
CA VAL A 346 -3.21 28.62 -8.56
C VAL A 346 -2.56 29.98 -8.35
N VAL A 347 -2.02 30.23 -7.16
CA VAL A 347 -1.57 31.57 -6.73
C VAL A 347 -0.11 31.81 -7.09
N ARG A 348 0.76 30.82 -6.84
CA ARG A 348 2.22 31.01 -6.97
C ARG A 348 2.73 30.70 -8.36
N ALA A 349 2.23 29.64 -8.98
CA ALA A 349 2.55 29.32 -10.37
C ALA A 349 1.72 30.17 -11.35
N GLY A 350 0.59 30.72 -10.89
CA GLY A 350 -0.19 31.73 -11.60
C GLY A 350 -1.20 31.17 -12.59
N PHE A 351 -1.66 29.93 -12.39
CA PHE A 351 -2.62 29.31 -13.32
C PHE A 351 -4.08 29.71 -13.07
N ASN A 352 -4.41 30.34 -11.93
CA ASN A 352 -5.77 30.70 -11.53
C ASN A 352 -6.71 29.48 -11.33
N THR A 353 -7.74 29.60 -10.50
CA THR A 353 -8.69 28.50 -10.20
C THR A 353 -9.50 28.10 -11.42
N SER A 354 -9.78 29.04 -12.32
CA SER A 354 -10.53 28.84 -13.56
C SER A 354 -9.69 28.89 -14.83
N GLY A 355 -8.36 28.89 -14.71
CA GLY A 355 -7.49 28.96 -15.86
C GLY A 355 -7.34 27.64 -16.60
N LYS A 356 -6.63 27.72 -17.71
CA LYS A 356 -6.15 26.55 -18.46
C LYS A 356 -4.65 26.44 -18.27
N MET A 357 -4.16 25.21 -18.25
CA MET A 357 -2.72 24.94 -18.21
C MET A 357 -2.35 23.87 -19.22
N THR A 358 -1.08 23.82 -19.59
CA THR A 358 -0.49 22.72 -20.36
C THR A 358 0.57 22.03 -19.50
N PHE A 359 0.90 20.77 -19.79
CA PHE A 359 2.00 20.10 -19.09
C PHE A 359 3.33 20.80 -19.35
N ARG A 360 3.51 21.48 -20.50
CA ARG A 360 4.69 22.31 -20.79
C ARG A 360 4.82 23.48 -19.83
N ASN A 361 3.74 24.27 -19.67
CA ASN A 361 3.78 25.41 -18.78
C ASN A 361 3.93 24.98 -17.32
N LEU A 362 3.32 23.86 -16.93
CA LEU A 362 3.49 23.30 -15.60
C LEU A 362 4.94 22.85 -15.34
N ALA A 363 5.57 22.16 -16.31
CA ALA A 363 6.98 21.76 -16.24
C ALA A 363 7.94 22.95 -16.12
N MET A 364 7.67 24.06 -16.81
CA MET A 364 8.40 25.32 -16.61
C MET A 364 8.28 25.84 -15.17
N LYS A 365 7.09 25.81 -14.58
CA LYS A 365 6.88 26.31 -13.21
C LYS A 365 7.59 25.46 -12.17
N TYR A 366 7.61 24.14 -12.36
CA TYR A 366 8.30 23.21 -11.46
C TYR A 366 9.82 23.24 -11.58
N SER A 367 10.35 23.40 -12.79
CA SER A 367 11.79 23.54 -13.01
C SER A 367 12.35 24.87 -12.51
N GLY A 368 11.52 25.93 -12.49
CA GLY A 368 11.98 27.30 -12.27
C GLY A 368 12.75 27.88 -13.47
N ALA A 369 12.76 27.19 -14.60
CA ALA A 369 13.42 27.63 -15.82
C ALA A 369 12.67 28.79 -16.47
N GLN A 370 13.41 29.66 -17.16
CA GLN A 370 12.85 30.81 -17.88
C GLN A 370 12.39 30.45 -19.30
N THR A 371 12.81 29.31 -19.84
CA THR A 371 12.50 28.89 -21.22
C THR A 371 12.04 27.44 -21.26
N THR A 372 11.22 27.09 -22.27
CA THR A 372 10.69 25.74 -22.48
C THR A 372 11.75 24.75 -22.97
N ALA A 373 12.87 25.24 -23.51
CA ALA A 373 13.97 24.44 -24.04
C ALA A 373 14.98 24.01 -22.96
N ASP A 374 14.82 24.49 -21.72
CA ASP A 374 15.70 24.12 -20.62
C ASP A 374 15.67 22.59 -20.39
N PRO A 375 16.83 21.92 -20.23
CA PRO A 375 16.89 20.48 -20.00
C PRO A 375 16.03 20.00 -18.82
N SER A 376 15.88 20.83 -17.78
CA SER A 376 15.02 20.49 -16.64
C SER A 376 13.54 20.48 -17.03
N VAL A 377 13.08 21.41 -17.88
CA VAL A 377 11.71 21.42 -18.43
C VAL A 377 11.47 20.18 -19.28
N ILE A 378 12.42 19.84 -20.15
CA ILE A 378 12.36 18.64 -21.00
C ILE A 378 12.25 17.39 -20.12
N ASN A 379 12.99 17.32 -19.01
CA ASN A 379 12.91 16.20 -18.08
C ASN A 379 11.52 16.08 -17.44
N TYR A 380 10.95 17.17 -16.91
CA TYR A 380 9.58 17.16 -16.37
C TYR A 380 8.55 16.74 -17.43
N LEU A 381 8.62 17.33 -18.63
CA LEU A 381 7.72 17.01 -19.73
C LEU A 381 7.79 15.56 -20.16
N THR A 382 9.01 15.03 -20.32
CA THR A 382 9.22 13.63 -20.71
C THR A 382 8.61 12.68 -19.68
N ASN A 383 8.66 13.02 -18.40
CA ASN A 383 8.03 12.21 -17.37
C ASN A 383 6.50 12.35 -17.34
N TYR A 384 5.97 13.56 -17.52
CA TYR A 384 4.52 13.78 -17.54
C TYR A 384 3.86 13.15 -18.77
N VAL A 385 4.36 13.44 -19.97
CA VAL A 385 3.70 13.11 -21.24
C VAL A 385 4.55 12.24 -22.18
N GLY A 386 5.72 11.79 -21.76
CA GLY A 386 6.53 10.81 -22.51
C GLY A 386 7.49 11.44 -23.50
N ALA A 387 8.44 10.62 -23.99
CA ALA A 387 9.37 11.03 -25.04
C ALA A 387 8.60 11.40 -26.32
N GLY A 388 8.95 12.55 -26.92
CA GLY A 388 8.21 13.09 -28.06
C GLY A 388 6.87 13.77 -27.70
N GLU A 389 6.60 13.98 -26.41
CA GLU A 389 5.52 14.84 -25.91
C GLU A 389 4.08 14.39 -26.29
N GLY A 390 3.94 13.11 -26.67
CA GLY A 390 2.73 12.54 -27.26
C GLY A 390 1.76 11.83 -26.29
N GLY A 391 1.85 12.08 -24.99
CA GLY A 391 0.96 11.48 -23.97
C GLY A 391 1.36 10.08 -23.46
N GLY A 392 2.59 9.63 -23.71
CA GLY A 392 3.11 8.32 -23.27
C GLY A 392 3.72 8.25 -21.87
N GLY A 393 3.79 9.37 -21.15
CA GLY A 393 4.41 9.49 -19.82
C GLY A 393 3.51 8.99 -18.70
N ILE A 394 3.69 9.50 -17.48
CA ILE A 394 2.87 9.18 -16.30
C ILE A 394 1.40 9.54 -16.54
N ALA A 395 1.10 10.59 -17.32
CA ALA A 395 -0.27 10.99 -17.63
C ALA A 395 -1.11 9.84 -18.24
N LYS A 396 -0.48 8.89 -18.94
CA LYS A 396 -1.20 7.72 -19.50
C LYS A 396 -1.81 6.79 -18.45
N LEU A 397 -1.34 6.87 -17.20
CA LEU A 397 -1.84 6.06 -16.10
C LEU A 397 -3.17 6.62 -15.56
N TYR A 398 -3.42 7.90 -15.78
CA TYR A 398 -4.49 8.65 -15.10
C TYR A 398 -5.52 9.24 -16.07
N PHE A 399 -5.08 9.57 -17.29
CA PHE A 399 -5.96 10.07 -18.33
C PHE A 399 -6.42 8.93 -19.25
N PRO A 400 -7.74 8.72 -19.44
CA PRO A 400 -8.27 7.78 -20.42
C PRO A 400 -7.81 8.09 -21.85
N THR A 401 -7.69 9.38 -22.16
CA THR A 401 -7.03 9.89 -23.37
C THR A 401 -5.87 10.75 -22.92
N PRO A 402 -4.63 10.24 -22.99
CA PRO A 402 -3.48 10.94 -22.45
C PRO A 402 -3.22 12.25 -23.21
N PRO A 403 -3.13 13.41 -22.52
CA PRO A 403 -2.87 14.68 -23.17
C PRO A 403 -1.41 14.78 -23.62
N LYS A 404 -1.20 15.53 -24.70
CA LYS A 404 0.12 15.96 -25.18
C LYS A 404 0.65 17.11 -24.33
N ALA A 405 1.92 17.47 -24.55
CA ALA A 405 2.57 18.55 -23.78
C ALA A 405 1.81 19.87 -23.80
N ASP A 406 1.19 20.20 -24.95
CA ASP A 406 0.56 21.49 -25.23
C ASP A 406 -0.98 21.44 -25.27
N ASP A 407 -1.58 20.29 -24.94
CA ASP A 407 -3.02 20.20 -24.82
C ASP A 407 -3.50 21.05 -23.63
N GLU A 408 -4.54 21.86 -23.84
CA GLU A 408 -5.11 22.69 -22.79
C GLU A 408 -5.92 21.85 -21.81
N LEU A 409 -5.52 21.87 -20.56
CA LEU A 409 -6.18 21.21 -19.44
C LEU A 409 -6.92 22.25 -18.60
N SER A 410 -8.23 22.11 -18.51
CA SER A 410 -9.09 23.01 -17.74
C SER A 410 -8.96 22.75 -16.24
N LEU A 411 -8.54 23.76 -15.47
CA LEU A 411 -8.55 23.68 -14.02
C LEU A 411 -9.95 23.84 -13.43
N ASN A 412 -10.96 24.21 -14.21
CA ASN A 412 -12.37 24.19 -13.76
C ASN A 412 -12.94 22.77 -13.66
N ASP A 413 -12.42 21.82 -14.45
CA ASP A 413 -12.89 20.44 -14.42
C ASP A 413 -12.22 19.66 -13.27
N ALA A 414 -13.04 19.19 -12.32
CA ALA A 414 -12.56 18.49 -11.14
C ALA A 414 -11.84 17.18 -11.48
N GLU A 415 -12.28 16.50 -12.54
CA GLU A 415 -11.64 15.26 -12.99
C GLU A 415 -10.27 15.55 -13.63
N THR A 416 -10.17 16.58 -14.45
CA THR A 416 -8.90 17.06 -15.01
C THR A 416 -7.94 17.49 -13.90
N ARG A 417 -8.39 18.26 -12.90
CA ARG A 417 -7.58 18.63 -11.73
C ARG A 417 -7.01 17.40 -11.01
N TRP A 418 -7.88 16.42 -10.75
CA TRP A 418 -7.49 15.19 -10.08
C TRP A 418 -6.40 14.44 -10.85
N ARG A 419 -6.57 14.27 -12.16
CA ARG A 419 -5.60 13.55 -13.00
C ARG A 419 -4.28 14.30 -13.18
N ILE A 420 -4.32 15.64 -13.23
CA ILE A 420 -3.11 16.47 -13.17
C ILE A 420 -2.37 16.21 -11.86
N ALA A 421 -3.07 16.27 -10.73
CA ALA A 421 -2.50 16.06 -9.41
C ALA A 421 -1.87 14.67 -9.30
N GLN A 422 -2.59 13.62 -9.71
CA GLN A 422 -2.06 12.25 -9.73
C GLN A 422 -0.78 12.15 -10.58
N THR A 423 -0.75 12.81 -11.74
CA THR A 423 0.42 12.79 -12.63
C THR A 423 1.64 13.46 -11.97
N VAL A 424 1.43 14.66 -11.41
CA VAL A 424 2.48 15.45 -10.77
C VAL A 424 2.98 14.76 -9.50
N PHE A 425 2.07 14.40 -8.60
CA PHE A 425 2.41 13.76 -7.35
C PHE A 425 3.07 12.40 -7.57
N HIS A 426 2.68 11.67 -8.61
CA HIS A 426 3.38 10.44 -8.96
C HIS A 426 4.82 10.70 -9.34
N PHE A 427 5.07 11.70 -10.18
CA PHE A 427 6.42 12.05 -10.56
C PHE A 427 7.27 12.48 -9.36
N GLU A 428 6.76 13.42 -8.55
CA GLU A 428 7.47 13.96 -7.39
C GLU A 428 7.76 12.89 -6.32
N ALA A 429 6.83 11.97 -6.11
CA ALA A 429 6.97 10.90 -5.11
C ALA A 429 7.64 9.63 -5.67
N GLY A 430 7.81 9.55 -6.99
CA GLY A 430 8.18 8.33 -7.72
C GLY A 430 7.17 7.19 -7.56
N ARG A 431 5.92 7.48 -7.19
CA ARG A 431 4.87 6.50 -6.86
C ARG A 431 3.47 7.14 -6.81
N ALA A 432 2.42 6.35 -7.01
CA ALA A 432 1.05 6.84 -6.87
C ALA A 432 0.76 7.47 -5.48
N VAL A 433 -0.19 8.41 -5.48
CA VAL A 433 -0.63 9.12 -4.27
C VAL A 433 -1.26 8.15 -3.26
N PRO A 434 -0.99 8.30 -1.95
CA PRO A 434 -1.52 7.43 -0.91
C PRO A 434 -2.93 7.82 -0.43
N PHE A 435 -3.61 8.71 -1.16
CA PHE A 435 -4.93 9.24 -0.80
C PHE A 435 -5.85 9.24 -2.02
N GLY A 436 -7.16 9.29 -1.73
CA GLY A 436 -8.21 9.14 -2.73
C GLY A 436 -8.83 10.46 -3.13
N ARG A 437 -9.85 10.34 -3.98
CA ARG A 437 -10.54 11.50 -4.55
C ARG A 437 -11.16 12.42 -3.49
N SER A 438 -11.76 11.89 -2.43
CA SER A 438 -12.36 12.74 -1.38
C SER A 438 -11.32 13.59 -0.65
N ALA A 439 -10.20 13.00 -0.20
CA ALA A 439 -9.10 13.75 0.43
C ALA A 439 -8.49 14.80 -0.53
N PHE A 440 -8.43 14.49 -1.83
CA PHE A 440 -8.04 15.44 -2.85
C PHE A 440 -9.02 16.62 -2.94
N ASP A 441 -10.31 16.35 -3.12
CA ASP A 441 -11.34 17.37 -3.26
C ASP A 441 -11.45 18.25 -2.00
N GLU A 442 -11.34 17.65 -0.82
CA GLU A 442 -11.29 18.36 0.46
C GLU A 442 -10.04 19.27 0.58
N GLY A 443 -8.90 18.80 0.09
CA GLY A 443 -7.67 19.59 0.03
C GLY A 443 -7.75 20.74 -0.97
N VAL A 444 -8.33 20.52 -2.15
CA VAL A 444 -8.63 21.59 -3.12
C VAL A 444 -9.57 22.61 -2.48
N ALA A 445 -10.64 22.18 -1.83
CA ALA A 445 -11.57 23.05 -1.13
C ALA A 445 -10.90 23.84 0.02
N LEU A 446 -9.95 23.23 0.74
CA LEU A 446 -9.13 23.93 1.73
C LEU A 446 -8.29 25.03 1.07
N GLY A 447 -7.62 24.72 -0.03
CA GLY A 447 -6.86 25.70 -0.78
C GLY A 447 -7.75 26.83 -1.30
N ASP A 448 -8.94 26.53 -1.85
CA ASP A 448 -9.90 27.55 -2.31
C ASP A 448 -10.37 28.45 -1.17
N ARG A 449 -10.68 27.89 0.01
CA ARG A 449 -11.01 28.69 1.20
C ARG A 449 -9.87 29.62 1.61
N LEU A 450 -8.62 29.15 1.52
CA LEU A 450 -7.46 29.98 1.83
C LEU A 450 -7.18 31.01 0.75
N ILE A 451 -7.43 30.71 -0.52
CA ILE A 451 -7.34 31.68 -1.62
C ILE A 451 -8.39 32.78 -1.40
N ALA A 452 -9.62 32.41 -1.04
CA ALA A 452 -10.70 33.34 -0.72
C ALA A 452 -10.43 34.13 0.57
N GLY A 453 -9.93 33.50 1.63
CA GLY A 453 -9.57 34.13 2.91
C GLY A 453 -8.22 34.86 2.91
N VAL A 454 -7.38 34.69 1.88
CA VAL A 454 -6.24 35.58 1.61
C VAL A 454 -6.71 36.85 0.91
N ALA A 455 -7.88 36.84 0.28
CA ALA A 455 -8.57 38.06 -0.11
C ALA A 455 -9.28 38.75 1.08
N ASP A 456 -9.68 37.99 2.12
CA ASP A 456 -10.32 38.47 3.36
C ASP A 456 -9.52 38.04 4.63
N SER A 457 -8.52 38.83 5.00
CA SER A 457 -7.58 38.60 6.11
C SER A 457 -8.20 38.06 7.44
N GLY A 458 -7.71 36.92 7.95
CA GLY A 458 -7.50 36.71 9.40
C GLY A 458 -8.39 35.73 10.20
N VAL A 459 -8.86 34.61 9.65
CA VAL A 459 -9.64 33.62 10.44
C VAL A 459 -9.01 32.22 10.45
N THR A 460 -8.71 31.70 11.64
CA THR A 460 -8.42 30.27 11.88
C THR A 460 -9.72 29.46 11.93
N VAL A 461 -9.82 28.41 11.12
CA VAL A 461 -10.98 27.50 11.09
C VAL A 461 -10.63 26.17 11.77
N PRO A 462 -11.43 25.65 12.71
CA PRO A 462 -11.19 24.34 13.33
C PRO A 462 -11.56 23.20 12.36
N LEU A 463 -10.73 22.15 12.34
CA LEU A 463 -11.01 20.89 11.65
C LEU A 463 -12.06 20.08 12.43
N VAL A 464 -13.13 19.64 11.76
CA VAL A 464 -14.16 18.75 12.33
C VAL A 464 -13.58 17.32 12.44
N SER A 465 -13.75 16.70 13.62
CA SER A 465 -13.37 15.32 13.93
C SER A 465 -14.47 14.31 13.55
N SER A 466 -14.04 13.12 13.10
CA SER A 466 -14.68 11.81 12.82
C SER A 466 -16.14 11.49 13.24
N PRO A 467 -16.77 10.48 12.56
CA PRO A 467 -18.22 10.32 12.49
C PRO A 467 -18.84 9.57 13.68
N ALA A 468 -20.10 9.94 13.99
CA ALA A 468 -20.95 9.26 14.96
C ALA A 468 -21.56 7.96 14.40
N GLU A 469 -21.76 6.98 15.29
CA GLU A 469 -22.45 5.70 15.08
C GLU A 469 -23.89 5.84 14.54
N PRO A 470 -24.46 4.77 13.90
CA PRO A 470 -25.77 4.85 13.28
C PRO A 470 -26.89 4.58 14.28
N ALA A 471 -27.80 5.53 14.44
CA ALA A 471 -29.09 5.30 15.08
C ALA A 471 -30.15 4.88 14.06
N GLY A 472 -30.71 3.69 14.25
CA GLY A 472 -32.17 3.51 14.37
C GLY A 472 -33.04 3.55 13.12
N THR A 473 -33.59 2.39 12.79
CA THR A 473 -34.71 2.08 11.89
C THR A 473 -35.95 3.00 12.01
N GLY A 474 -36.50 3.42 10.88
CA GLY A 474 -37.86 3.97 10.76
C GLY A 474 -38.34 4.07 9.30
N SER A 475 -39.26 3.20 8.92
CA SER A 475 -39.97 3.17 7.63
C SER A 475 -41.07 4.24 7.50
N PRO A 476 -41.63 4.48 6.29
CA PRO A 476 -42.13 5.78 5.86
C PRO A 476 -43.65 5.97 6.00
N SER A 477 -44.10 7.23 6.10
CA SER A 477 -45.48 7.59 5.72
C SER A 477 -45.53 8.90 4.93
N GLU A 478 -46.49 8.93 4.02
CA GLU A 478 -46.70 9.84 2.90
C GLU A 478 -47.09 11.30 3.25
N ASN A 479 -47.00 12.11 2.18
CA ASN A 479 -47.81 13.29 1.82
C ASN A 479 -47.28 14.69 2.14
N GLY A 480 -46.87 15.38 1.05
CA GLY A 480 -47.45 16.70 0.75
C GLY A 480 -46.50 17.88 0.58
N LYS A 481 -46.39 18.35 -0.68
CA LYS A 481 -46.14 19.74 -1.13
C LYS A 481 -44.80 20.43 -0.77
N LEU A 482 -44.08 20.78 -1.84
CA LEU A 482 -43.14 21.90 -1.92
C LEU A 482 -43.80 23.21 -1.43
N PRO A 483 -43.04 24.08 -0.74
CA PRO A 483 -42.74 25.38 -1.35
C PRO A 483 -41.29 25.86 -1.17
N ALA A 484 -40.94 26.82 -2.02
CA ALA A 484 -39.71 27.58 -2.03
C ALA A 484 -39.55 28.49 -0.79
N SER A 485 -38.34 28.56 -0.24
CA SER A 485 -37.64 29.76 0.24
C SER A 485 -36.52 29.36 1.21
N ALA A 486 -35.38 30.05 1.11
CA ALA A 486 -34.20 29.84 1.92
C ALA A 486 -34.48 30.03 3.41
N SER A 487 -34.05 29.08 4.26
CA SER A 487 -33.94 29.29 5.70
C SER A 487 -32.47 29.40 6.09
N CYS A 488 -32.06 30.60 6.50
CA CYS A 488 -30.79 30.85 7.17
C CYS A 488 -30.77 30.21 8.56
N ALA A 489 -29.70 29.48 8.90
CA ALA A 489 -29.38 29.16 10.28
C ALA A 489 -28.78 30.40 10.95
N ALA A 490 -29.29 30.79 12.11
CA ALA A 490 -28.84 31.97 12.86
C ALA A 490 -27.43 31.75 13.43
N SER A 491 -26.49 32.62 13.07
CA SER A 491 -25.14 32.66 13.66
C SER A 491 -25.03 33.87 14.57
N ASN A 492 -24.67 33.67 15.85
CA ASN A 492 -24.25 34.76 16.72
C ASN A 492 -22.81 35.15 16.33
N ILE A 493 -22.59 36.38 15.90
CA ILE A 493 -21.26 36.90 15.56
C ILE A 493 -20.85 37.89 16.66
N GLU A 494 -19.71 37.65 17.29
CA GLU A 494 -19.11 38.54 18.28
C GLU A 494 -17.81 39.11 17.69
N ILE A 495 -17.79 40.42 17.42
CA ILE A 495 -16.63 41.12 16.86
C ILE A 495 -15.95 41.89 17.98
N THR A 496 -14.66 41.66 18.19
CA THR A 496 -13.87 42.34 19.23
C THR A 496 -12.82 43.23 18.59
N ARG A 497 -12.82 44.53 18.91
CA ARG A 497 -11.69 45.45 18.65
C ARG A 497 -11.45 46.33 19.86
N GLN A 498 -10.18 46.45 20.27
CA GLN A 498 -9.64 47.37 21.28
C GLN A 498 -10.66 47.86 22.35
N GLN A 499 -10.99 46.95 23.28
CA GLN A 499 -11.72 47.21 24.53
C GLN A 499 -13.21 47.59 24.46
N THR A 500 -13.92 47.33 23.36
CA THR A 500 -15.40 47.35 23.39
C THR A 500 -16.00 46.18 22.62
N SER A 501 -16.94 45.47 23.25
CA SER A 501 -17.68 44.34 22.67
C SER A 501 -19.12 44.74 22.39
N VAL A 502 -19.57 44.57 21.14
CA VAL A 502 -20.97 44.79 20.73
C VAL A 502 -21.54 43.47 20.23
N LYS A 503 -22.66 43.03 20.83
CA LYS A 503 -23.44 41.88 20.36
C LYS A 503 -24.54 42.35 19.43
N LEU A 504 -24.62 41.76 18.24
CA LEU A 504 -25.72 41.98 17.30
C LEU A 504 -26.40 40.64 17.01
N SER A 505 -27.73 40.64 17.09
CA SER A 505 -28.59 39.50 16.77
C SER A 505 -29.60 39.90 15.71
N GLY A 506 -29.48 39.37 14.50
CA GLY A 506 -30.43 39.56 13.40
C GLY A 506 -29.81 39.40 12.00
N CYS A 507 -30.64 39.11 10.99
CA CYS A 507 -30.22 39.03 9.58
C CYS A 507 -29.84 40.41 9.06
N LEU A 508 -28.54 40.61 8.77
CA LEU A 508 -28.05 41.84 8.16
C LEU A 508 -27.92 41.65 6.65
N SER A 509 -28.38 42.64 5.88
CA SER A 509 -28.18 42.66 4.43
C SER A 509 -26.72 43.02 4.08
N GLU A 510 -26.21 42.53 2.96
CA GLU A 510 -24.86 42.81 2.45
C GLU A 510 -24.50 44.30 2.46
N LYS A 511 -25.49 45.17 2.27
CA LYS A 511 -25.31 46.63 2.23
C LYS A 511 -24.90 47.23 3.58
N LEU A 512 -25.32 46.64 4.70
CA LEU A 512 -24.96 47.13 6.04
C LEU A 512 -23.59 46.59 6.51
N ILE A 513 -23.14 45.46 5.98
CA ILE A 513 -21.82 44.91 6.27
C ILE A 513 -20.73 45.81 5.67
N LEU A 514 -20.95 46.33 4.46
CA LEU A 514 -20.00 47.21 3.79
C LEU A 514 -19.82 48.57 4.49
N GLU A 515 -20.88 49.14 5.07
CA GLU A 515 -20.78 50.41 5.83
C GLU A 515 -20.05 50.27 7.17
N ILE A 516 -20.08 49.10 7.81
CA ILE A 516 -19.41 48.87 9.11
C ILE A 516 -17.90 48.67 8.97
N VAL A 517 -17.42 48.17 7.83
CA VAL A 517 -16.00 47.85 7.59
C VAL A 517 -15.22 49.02 6.96
N GLY A 518 -15.90 50.11 6.57
CA GLY A 518 -15.26 51.35 6.15
C GLY A 518 -14.46 51.26 4.85
N LEU A 519 -14.88 50.40 3.93
CA LEU A 519 -14.30 50.26 2.58
C LEU A 519 -15.32 50.81 1.57
N ASN A 520 -14.97 51.91 0.91
CA ASN A 520 -15.67 52.42 -0.28
C ASN A 520 -15.24 51.66 -1.54
#